data_AF-A0A2N5ZVV4-F1
#
_entry.id   AF-A0A2N5ZVV4-F1
#
_cell.length_a   1.000
_cell.length_b   1.000
_cell.length_c   1.000
_cell.angle_alpha   90.00
_cell.angle_beta   90.00
_cell.angle_gamma   90.00
#
_symmetry.space_group_name_H-M   'P 1'
#
loop_
_entity.id
_entity.type
_entity.pdbx_description
1 polymer ?
#
loop_
_entity_poly.entity_id
_entity_poly.type
_entity_poly.pdbx_seq_one_letter_code
_entity_poly.pdbx_strand_id
1 'polypeptide(L)'
;MDIIAQIKAWDVQVKILFIMREEYLANVSAFEEKIPDLLTNRLRIEKMSTAKVKEAITGPCNFAEIGIENEAVETIIEKLTRQGKTIELTYLQVLLDRLFHKAAQEQKGDNLQFTQSLVTSLGEVSDILGDFLEEQIRQFDNPDQVLDVLKSFVSIRGTKRQSTVEEIGNHLLSLNKKQDKGALQDIIQQLVSIRILREKDENGRYELRHDALAVRIYEKISLVERELIEVRQYIETAYENYLKRGSLLKKEDISYISIYLHKLYLKKEY
;
A
#
# COMPACT_ATOMS: atom_id res chain seq x y z
N MET A 1 3.62 -38.12 8.26
CA MET A 1 2.20 -38.50 8.32
C MET A 1 1.49 -37.78 7.19
N ASP A 2 0.74 -38.49 6.35
CA ASP A 2 0.02 -37.87 5.23
C ASP A 2 -1.34 -37.35 5.72
N ILE A 3 -1.43 -36.04 5.95
CA ILE A 3 -2.64 -35.34 6.42
C ILE A 3 -3.83 -35.65 5.49
N ILE A 4 -3.59 -35.83 4.19
CA ILE A 4 -4.62 -36.13 3.20
C ILE A 4 -5.25 -37.50 3.47
N ALA A 5 -4.46 -38.49 3.88
CA ALA A 5 -4.96 -39.81 4.24
C ALA A 5 -5.85 -39.77 5.49
N GLN A 6 -5.53 -38.90 6.46
CA GLN A 6 -6.35 -38.71 7.66
C GLN A 6 -7.68 -38.02 7.35
N ILE A 7 -7.66 -36.98 6.51
CA ILE A 7 -8.88 -36.29 6.07
C ILE A 7 -9.82 -37.23 5.30
N LYS A 8 -9.27 -38.11 4.44
CA LYS A 8 -10.07 -39.11 3.71
C LYS A 8 -10.65 -40.21 4.62
N ALA A 9 -10.02 -40.50 5.75
CA ALA A 9 -10.48 -41.50 6.71
C ALA A 9 -11.52 -40.96 7.71
N TRP A 10 -11.74 -39.64 7.74
CA TRP A 10 -12.73 -39.02 8.62
C TRP A 10 -14.12 -39.10 8.00
N ASP A 11 -15.06 -39.67 8.74
CA ASP A 11 -16.48 -39.77 8.38
C ASP A 11 -17.24 -38.46 8.67
N VAL A 12 -16.69 -37.34 8.22
CA VAL A 12 -17.26 -36.00 8.42
C VAL A 12 -17.35 -35.29 7.08
N GLN A 13 -18.54 -34.77 6.77
CA GLN A 13 -18.74 -33.96 5.57
C GLN A 13 -18.14 -32.57 5.79
N VAL A 14 -16.93 -32.34 5.25
CA VAL A 14 -16.23 -31.06 5.34
C VAL A 14 -16.27 -30.35 3.98
N LYS A 15 -16.62 -29.06 3.97
CA LYS A 15 -16.44 -28.17 2.82
C LYS A 15 -15.22 -27.28 3.09
N ILE A 16 -14.27 -27.27 2.17
CA ILE A 16 -13.05 -26.47 2.26
C ILE A 16 -13.06 -25.43 1.15
N LEU A 17 -12.89 -24.15 1.50
CA LEU A 17 -12.76 -23.05 0.56
C LEU A 17 -11.31 -22.54 0.58
N PHE A 18 -10.64 -22.57 -0.56
CA PHE A 18 -9.31 -22.00 -0.73
C PHE A 18 -9.41 -20.59 -1.32
N ILE A 19 -8.79 -19.62 -0.66
CA ILE A 19 -8.67 -18.24 -1.14
C ILE A 19 -7.18 -17.98 -1.35
N MET A 20 -6.79 -17.70 -2.59
CA MET A 20 -5.41 -17.47 -2.95
C MET A 20 -5.28 -16.58 -4.18
N ARG A 21 -4.07 -16.04 -4.36
CA ARG A 21 -3.71 -15.30 -5.57
C ARG A 21 -3.49 -16.29 -6.72
N GLU A 22 -3.85 -15.88 -7.94
CA GLU A 22 -3.92 -16.76 -9.11
C GLU A 22 -2.56 -17.39 -9.46
N GLU A 23 -1.46 -16.68 -9.23
CA GLU A 23 -0.10 -17.14 -9.47
C GLU A 23 0.28 -18.39 -8.65
N TYR A 24 -0.37 -18.62 -7.50
CA TYR A 24 -0.11 -19.79 -6.66
C TYR A 24 -0.85 -21.04 -7.14
N LEU A 25 -1.75 -20.93 -8.12
CA LEU A 25 -2.57 -22.04 -8.61
C LEU A 25 -1.71 -23.19 -9.16
N ALA A 26 -0.59 -22.86 -9.80
CA ALA A 26 0.37 -23.84 -10.33
C ALA A 26 1.03 -24.70 -9.23
N ASN A 27 1.18 -24.17 -8.01
CA ASN A 27 1.68 -24.94 -6.89
C ASN A 27 0.62 -25.90 -6.33
N VAL A 28 -0.66 -25.53 -6.47
CA VAL A 28 -1.79 -26.34 -5.99
C VAL A 28 -2.12 -27.48 -6.94
N SER A 29 -1.91 -27.32 -8.25
CA SER A 29 -2.17 -28.38 -9.23
C SER A 29 -1.31 -29.63 -8.99
N ALA A 30 -0.14 -29.50 -8.35
CA ALA A 30 0.67 -30.64 -7.92
C ALA A 30 -0.08 -31.59 -6.96
N PHE A 31 -1.10 -31.10 -6.24
CA PHE A 31 -1.90 -31.92 -5.33
C PHE A 31 -3.04 -32.67 -6.02
N GLU A 32 -3.33 -32.39 -7.30
CA GLU A 32 -4.36 -33.13 -8.06
C GLU A 32 -4.03 -34.62 -8.20
N GLU A 33 -2.74 -35.00 -8.16
CA GLU A 33 -2.33 -36.42 -8.10
C GLU A 33 -2.92 -37.15 -6.89
N LYS A 34 -3.12 -36.45 -5.77
CA LYS A 34 -3.67 -37.02 -4.53
C LYS A 34 -5.16 -36.71 -4.34
N ILE A 35 -5.64 -35.60 -4.89
CA ILE A 35 -7.01 -35.11 -4.79
C ILE A 35 -7.48 -34.67 -6.20
N PRO A 36 -7.97 -35.59 -7.04
CA PRO A 36 -8.26 -35.34 -8.45
C PRO A 36 -9.25 -34.21 -8.74
N ASP A 37 -10.14 -33.90 -7.79
CA ASP A 37 -11.19 -32.89 -7.94
C ASP A 37 -10.88 -31.55 -7.25
N LEU A 38 -9.64 -31.35 -6.79
CA LEU A 38 -9.27 -30.19 -5.97
C LEU A 38 -9.55 -28.85 -6.66
N LEU A 39 -9.32 -28.77 -7.98
CA LEU A 39 -9.47 -27.53 -8.76
C LEU A 39 -10.71 -27.52 -9.66
N THR A 40 -11.58 -28.54 -9.55
CA THR A 40 -12.80 -28.66 -10.37
C THR A 40 -13.76 -27.49 -10.12
N ASN A 41 -13.93 -27.10 -8.85
CA ASN A 41 -14.75 -25.94 -8.46
C ASN A 41 -13.87 -24.72 -8.20
N ARG A 42 -13.60 -23.95 -9.26
CA ARG A 42 -12.86 -22.68 -9.17
C ARG A 42 -13.73 -21.49 -9.55
N LEU A 43 -13.63 -20.43 -8.76
CA LEU A 43 -14.20 -19.13 -9.07
C LEU A 43 -13.06 -18.10 -9.13
N ARG A 44 -12.83 -17.51 -10.30
CA ARG A 44 -11.88 -16.41 -10.46
C ARG A 44 -12.57 -15.07 -10.15
N ILE A 45 -11.99 -14.30 -9.23
CA ILE A 45 -12.47 -12.96 -8.92
C ILE A 45 -11.78 -11.97 -9.87
N GLU A 46 -12.51 -11.55 -10.89
CA GLU A 46 -12.05 -10.55 -11.86
C GLU A 46 -11.95 -9.16 -11.23
N LYS A 47 -11.09 -8.31 -11.81
CA LYS A 47 -11.04 -6.88 -11.46
C LYS A 47 -12.41 -6.24 -11.65
N MET A 48 -12.75 -5.27 -10.80
CA MET A 48 -14.04 -4.59 -10.93
C MET A 48 -14.09 -3.73 -12.18
N SER A 49 -15.11 -3.97 -13.00
CA SER A 49 -15.49 -3.06 -14.08
C SER A 49 -16.27 -1.87 -13.50
N THR A 50 -16.39 -0.79 -14.27
CA THR A 50 -17.22 0.36 -13.90
C THR A 50 -18.64 -0.04 -13.51
N ALA A 51 -19.25 -0.99 -14.24
CA ALA A 51 -20.57 -1.52 -13.92
C ALA A 51 -20.62 -2.22 -12.56
N LYS A 52 -19.63 -3.06 -12.24
CA LYS A 52 -19.53 -3.73 -10.93
C LYS A 52 -19.26 -2.75 -9.79
N VAL A 53 -18.51 -1.67 -10.05
CA VAL A 53 -18.29 -0.61 -9.05
C VAL A 53 -19.59 0.13 -8.78
N LYS A 54 -20.37 0.45 -9.81
CA LYS A 54 -21.71 1.02 -9.67
C LYS A 54 -22.59 0.15 -8.77
N GLU A 55 -22.64 -1.16 -9.04
CA GLU A 55 -23.37 -2.11 -8.19
C GLU A 55 -22.81 -2.19 -6.76
N ALA A 56 -21.48 -2.14 -6.59
CA ALA A 56 -20.84 -2.15 -5.28
C ALA A 56 -21.09 -0.87 -4.45
N ILE A 57 -21.47 0.23 -5.10
CA ILE A 57 -21.89 1.48 -4.45
C ILE A 57 -23.39 1.42 -4.15
N THR A 58 -24.22 1.16 -5.16
CA THR A 58 -25.68 1.25 -5.03
C THR A 58 -26.27 0.10 -4.23
N GLY A 59 -25.68 -1.10 -4.28
CA GLY A 59 -26.14 -2.28 -3.53
C GLY A 59 -26.19 -2.05 -2.02
N PRO A 60 -25.06 -1.66 -1.37
CA PRO A 60 -25.05 -1.32 0.04
C PRO A 60 -25.96 -0.15 0.41
N CYS A 61 -26.05 0.88 -0.45
CA CYS A 61 -26.95 2.01 -0.22
C CYS A 61 -28.42 1.56 -0.20
N ASN A 62 -28.84 0.75 -1.17
CA ASN A 62 -30.18 0.20 -1.24
C ASN A 62 -30.51 -0.67 -0.02
N PHE A 63 -29.56 -1.50 0.43
CA PHE A 63 -29.75 -2.35 1.61
C PHE A 63 -29.87 -1.54 2.90
N ALA A 64 -29.10 -0.46 3.03
CA ALA A 64 -29.09 0.40 4.20
C ALA A 64 -30.11 1.56 4.12
N GLU A 65 -30.98 1.56 3.11
CA GLU A 65 -31.97 2.62 2.84
C GLU A 65 -31.35 4.03 2.70
N ILE A 66 -30.10 4.11 2.24
CA ILE A 66 -29.40 5.35 1.94
C ILE A 66 -29.76 5.78 0.51
N GLY A 67 -30.35 6.96 0.35
CA GLY A 67 -30.61 7.52 -0.96
C GLY A 67 -29.31 7.88 -1.68
N ILE A 68 -29.20 7.62 -2.98
CA ILE A 68 -28.02 8.00 -3.76
C ILE A 68 -28.43 8.52 -5.13
N GLU A 69 -27.92 9.71 -5.48
CA GLU A 69 -28.14 10.31 -6.81
C GLU A 69 -27.31 9.58 -7.87
N ASN A 70 -27.85 9.44 -9.09
CA ASN A 70 -27.10 8.81 -10.18
C ASN A 70 -25.82 9.61 -10.50
N GLU A 71 -25.92 10.93 -10.48
CA GLU A 71 -24.83 11.87 -10.69
C GLU A 71 -23.72 11.70 -9.64
N ALA A 72 -24.10 11.42 -8.38
CA ALA A 72 -23.14 11.14 -7.31
C ALA A 72 -22.34 9.86 -7.59
N VAL A 73 -22.99 8.81 -8.10
CA VAL A 73 -22.33 7.55 -8.48
C VAL A 73 -21.35 7.77 -9.63
N GLU A 74 -21.77 8.47 -10.68
CA GLU A 74 -20.89 8.76 -11.82
C GLU A 74 -19.68 9.60 -11.38
N THR A 75 -19.89 10.57 -10.50
CA THR A 75 -18.79 11.41 -9.97
C THR A 75 -17.82 10.65 -9.09
N ILE A 76 -18.30 9.71 -8.27
CA ILE A 76 -17.45 8.77 -7.52
C ILE A 76 -16.57 7.98 -8.49
N ILE A 77 -17.16 7.42 -9.54
CA ILE A 77 -16.45 6.62 -10.55
C ILE A 77 -15.42 7.46 -11.31
N GLU A 78 -15.77 8.68 -11.72
CA GLU A 78 -14.87 9.61 -12.41
C GLU A 78 -13.66 9.98 -11.53
N LYS A 79 -13.92 10.27 -10.25
CA LYS A 79 -12.88 10.56 -9.26
C LYS A 79 -11.91 9.38 -9.08
N LEU A 80 -12.41 8.15 -9.12
CA LEU A 80 -11.61 6.93 -8.96
C LEU A 80 -10.83 6.55 -10.24
N THR A 81 -11.36 6.88 -11.42
CA THR A 81 -10.74 6.53 -12.73
C THR A 81 -9.72 7.59 -13.19
N ARG A 82 -9.76 8.81 -12.67
CA ARG A 82 -8.81 9.89 -13.02
C ARG A 82 -7.34 9.53 -12.77
N GLN A 83 -7.05 8.56 -11.90
CA GLN A 83 -5.67 8.12 -11.58
C GLN A 83 -5.22 6.86 -12.34
N GLY A 84 -6.04 6.29 -13.23
CA GLY A 84 -5.66 5.13 -14.05
C GLY A 84 -6.85 4.37 -14.62
N LYS A 85 -6.57 3.41 -15.52
CA LYS A 85 -7.64 2.58 -16.14
C LYS A 85 -8.32 1.61 -15.16
N THR A 86 -7.75 1.39 -13.98
CA THR A 86 -8.23 0.41 -13.00
C THR A 86 -8.70 1.10 -11.73
N ILE A 87 -9.94 0.82 -11.31
CA ILE A 87 -10.50 1.31 -10.06
C ILE A 87 -9.89 0.53 -8.90
N GLU A 88 -9.17 1.23 -8.03
CA GLU A 88 -8.58 0.64 -6.82
C GLU A 88 -9.65 0.58 -5.71
N LEU A 89 -10.02 -0.63 -5.30
CA LEU A 89 -11.12 -0.85 -4.33
C LEU A 89 -10.86 -0.22 -2.96
N THR A 90 -9.59 -0.12 -2.56
CA THR A 90 -9.22 0.55 -1.30
C THR A 90 -9.64 2.02 -1.35
N TYR A 91 -9.53 2.67 -2.50
CA TYR A 91 -9.94 4.07 -2.66
C TYR A 91 -11.45 4.22 -2.61
N LEU A 92 -12.16 3.33 -3.30
CA LEU A 92 -13.61 3.27 -3.22
C LEU A 92 -14.07 3.12 -1.77
N GLN A 93 -13.46 2.21 -1.01
CA GLN A 93 -13.76 2.00 0.40
C GLN A 93 -13.55 3.26 1.24
N VAL A 94 -12.38 3.88 1.17
CA VAL A 94 -12.07 5.09 1.94
C VAL A 94 -12.98 6.26 1.55
N LEU A 95 -13.23 6.43 0.25
CA LEU A 95 -14.11 7.47 -0.27
C LEU A 95 -15.55 7.30 0.24
N LEU A 96 -16.10 6.08 0.16
CA LEU A 96 -17.45 5.78 0.62
C LEU A 96 -17.57 5.90 2.15
N ASP A 97 -16.55 5.46 2.90
CA ASP A 97 -16.51 5.60 4.35
C ASP A 97 -16.58 7.08 4.77
N ARG A 98 -15.79 7.94 4.11
CA ARG A 98 -15.85 9.39 4.37
C ARG A 98 -17.15 10.03 3.92
N LEU A 99 -17.67 9.63 2.77
CA LEU A 99 -18.95 10.10 2.27
C LEU A 99 -20.06 9.80 3.28
N PHE A 100 -20.05 8.58 3.84
CA PHE A 100 -20.97 8.16 4.88
C PHE A 100 -20.83 9.00 6.15
N HIS A 101 -19.62 9.13 6.71
CA HIS A 101 -19.39 9.93 7.92
C HIS A 101 -19.80 11.40 7.74
N LYS A 102 -19.49 11.98 6.57
CA LYS A 102 -19.87 13.36 6.26
C LYS A 102 -21.39 13.51 6.12
N ALA A 103 -22.05 12.60 5.41
CA ALA A 103 -23.50 12.58 5.31
C ALA A 103 -24.15 12.48 6.70
N ALA A 104 -23.66 11.57 7.56
CA ALA A 104 -24.17 11.37 8.91
C ALA A 104 -23.98 12.60 9.83
N GLN A 105 -22.95 13.42 9.59
CA GLN A 105 -22.71 14.65 10.35
C GLN A 105 -23.58 15.81 9.87
N GLU A 106 -23.75 15.97 8.56
CA GLU A 106 -24.47 17.10 7.95
C GLU A 106 -25.98 16.92 7.94
N GLN A 107 -26.45 15.66 7.83
CA GLN A 107 -27.86 15.35 7.69
C GLN A 107 -28.41 14.84 9.03
N LYS A 108 -29.27 15.65 9.65
CA LYS A 108 -30.00 15.26 10.87
C LYS A 108 -31.30 14.58 10.47
N GLY A 109 -31.31 13.24 10.43
CA GLY A 109 -32.50 12.45 10.17
C GLY A 109 -32.16 10.98 9.86
N ASP A 110 -33.18 10.13 9.85
CA ASP A 110 -33.00 8.68 9.62
C ASP A 110 -32.66 8.33 8.17
N ASN A 111 -32.97 9.23 7.21
CA ASN A 111 -32.72 9.00 5.78
C ASN A 111 -31.47 9.74 5.30
N LEU A 112 -30.31 9.07 5.37
CA LEU A 112 -29.09 9.57 4.75
C LEU A 112 -29.24 9.60 3.22
N GLN A 113 -28.69 10.65 2.59
CA GLN A 113 -28.59 10.77 1.15
C GLN A 113 -27.19 11.17 0.68
N PHE A 114 -26.68 10.45 -0.31
CA PHE A 114 -25.45 10.75 -1.02
C PHE A 114 -25.77 11.57 -2.26
N THR A 115 -25.71 12.90 -2.10
CA THR A 115 -25.94 13.85 -3.18
C THR A 115 -24.64 14.17 -3.92
N GLN A 116 -24.78 14.65 -5.15
CA GLN A 116 -23.67 15.11 -5.98
C GLN A 116 -22.87 16.24 -5.29
N SER A 117 -23.57 17.15 -4.60
CA SER A 117 -22.93 18.24 -3.86
C SER A 117 -22.06 17.70 -2.73
N LEU A 118 -22.51 16.66 -2.01
CA LEU A 118 -21.76 16.04 -0.93
C LEU A 118 -20.49 15.37 -1.47
N VAL A 119 -20.59 14.59 -2.54
CA VAL A 119 -19.42 13.96 -3.20
C VAL A 119 -18.43 15.01 -3.68
N THR A 120 -18.91 16.10 -4.27
CA THR A 120 -18.05 17.19 -4.76
C THR A 120 -17.33 17.89 -3.60
N SER A 121 -18.01 18.07 -2.47
CA SER A 121 -17.47 18.72 -1.27
C SER A 121 -16.38 17.92 -0.54
N LEU A 122 -16.20 16.63 -0.85
CA LEU A 122 -15.11 15.81 -0.30
C LEU A 122 -13.72 16.17 -0.87
N GLY A 123 -13.67 17.00 -1.91
CA GLY A 123 -12.41 17.41 -2.53
C GLY A 123 -11.82 16.36 -3.47
N GLU A 124 -10.52 16.41 -3.69
CA GLU A 124 -9.82 15.45 -4.53
C GLU A 124 -9.56 14.14 -3.77
N VAL A 125 -9.54 13.02 -4.49
CA VAL A 125 -9.26 11.70 -3.89
C VAL A 125 -7.89 11.67 -3.21
N SER A 126 -6.93 12.45 -3.68
CA SER A 126 -5.62 12.59 -3.04
C SER A 126 -5.68 13.23 -1.65
N ASP A 127 -6.60 14.16 -1.41
CA ASP A 127 -6.82 14.77 -0.07
C ASP A 127 -7.40 13.74 0.88
N ILE A 128 -8.45 13.06 0.42
CA ILE A 128 -9.13 11.97 1.15
C ILE A 128 -8.15 10.90 1.61
N LEU A 129 -7.23 10.49 0.75
CA LEU A 129 -6.24 9.47 1.07
C LEU A 129 -5.12 9.98 1.98
N GLY A 130 -4.79 11.27 1.89
CA GLY A 130 -3.85 11.90 2.80
C GLY A 130 -4.38 11.89 4.23
N ASP A 131 -5.60 12.35 4.41
CA ASP A 131 -6.25 12.33 5.71
C ASP A 131 -6.47 10.90 6.23
N PHE A 132 -6.87 9.95 5.36
CA PHE A 132 -6.97 8.54 5.74
C PHE A 132 -5.63 8.00 6.22
N LEU A 133 -4.54 8.29 5.48
CA LEU A 133 -3.20 7.92 5.89
C LEU A 133 -2.86 8.50 7.27
N GLU A 134 -3.19 9.76 7.52
CA GLU A 134 -2.94 10.39 8.82
C GLU A 134 -3.76 9.74 9.94
N GLU A 135 -5.05 9.48 9.71
CA GLU A 135 -5.92 8.79 10.67
C GLU A 135 -5.37 7.41 11.01
N GLN A 136 -4.96 6.63 10.01
CA GLN A 136 -4.36 5.32 10.22
C GLN A 136 -3.05 5.40 10.99
N ILE A 137 -2.16 6.35 10.65
CA ILE A 137 -0.88 6.54 11.34
C ILE A 137 -1.10 6.90 12.83
N ARG A 138 -2.13 7.70 13.14
CA ARG A 138 -2.47 8.10 14.52
C ARG A 138 -2.95 6.95 15.40
N GLN A 139 -3.38 5.83 14.81
CA GLN A 139 -3.82 4.65 15.57
C GLN A 139 -2.65 3.81 16.09
N PHE A 140 -1.43 4.04 15.63
CA PHE A 140 -0.24 3.35 16.12
C PHE A 140 0.28 3.98 17.41
N ASP A 141 0.88 3.16 18.28
CA ASP A 141 1.50 3.61 19.54
C ASP A 141 2.60 4.66 19.30
N ASN A 142 3.32 4.55 18.17
CA ASN A 142 4.37 5.48 17.77
C ASN A 142 4.15 5.98 16.31
N PRO A 143 3.33 7.03 16.11
CA PRO A 143 3.03 7.57 14.79
C PRO A 143 4.26 8.05 14.01
N ASP A 144 5.22 8.67 14.69
CA ASP A 144 6.43 9.20 14.05
C ASP A 144 7.29 8.07 13.47
N GLN A 145 7.43 6.98 14.21
CA GLN A 145 8.15 5.79 13.75
C GLN A 145 7.50 5.19 12.50
N VAL A 146 6.17 5.10 12.48
CA VAL A 146 5.42 4.58 11.33
C VAL A 146 5.61 5.49 10.12
N LEU A 147 5.58 6.81 10.32
CA LEU A 147 5.84 7.77 9.26
C LEU A 147 7.26 7.60 8.69
N ASP A 148 8.27 7.36 9.52
CA ASP A 148 9.63 7.10 9.06
C ASP A 148 9.76 5.81 8.25
N VAL A 149 9.06 4.75 8.65
CA VAL A 149 8.93 3.52 7.85
C VAL A 149 8.29 3.85 6.49
N LEU A 150 7.20 4.63 6.48
CA LEU A 150 6.48 5.00 5.26
C LEU A 150 7.31 5.86 4.30
N LYS A 151 8.13 6.78 4.81
CA LYS A 151 9.10 7.56 4.00
C LYS A 151 10.06 6.64 3.24
N SER A 152 10.33 5.46 3.78
CA SER A 152 11.18 4.45 3.13
C SER A 152 10.53 3.79 1.91
N PHE A 153 9.27 4.11 1.58
CA PHE A 153 8.57 3.66 0.37
C PHE A 153 8.36 4.77 -0.66
N VAL A 154 9.03 5.92 -0.49
CA VAL A 154 8.91 7.07 -1.39
C VAL A 154 10.27 7.42 -1.99
N SER A 155 10.29 7.70 -3.29
CA SER A 155 11.47 8.15 -4.01
C SER A 155 11.72 9.65 -3.78
N ILE A 156 12.91 10.14 -4.14
CA ILE A 156 13.20 11.59 -4.13
C ILE A 156 12.29 12.38 -5.10
N ARG A 157 11.64 11.70 -6.06
CA ARG A 157 10.69 12.30 -6.99
C ARG A 157 9.25 12.29 -6.45
N GLY A 158 9.03 11.82 -5.22
CA GLY A 158 7.70 11.74 -4.61
C GLY A 158 6.82 10.62 -5.17
N THR A 159 7.41 9.62 -5.83
CA THR A 159 6.70 8.45 -6.35
C THR A 159 6.88 7.25 -5.43
N LYS A 160 6.00 6.26 -5.49
CA LYS A 160 6.20 5.01 -4.74
C LYS A 160 7.50 4.32 -5.16
N ARG A 161 8.13 3.63 -4.22
CA ARG A 161 9.26 2.73 -4.46
C ARG A 161 9.03 1.42 -3.71
N GLN A 162 9.55 0.34 -4.28
CA GLN A 162 9.57 -0.95 -3.62
C GLN A 162 10.72 -1.02 -2.63
N SER A 163 10.52 -1.65 -1.47
CA SER A 163 11.59 -1.82 -0.47
C SER A 163 11.44 -3.10 0.34
N THR A 164 12.57 -3.74 0.64
CA THR A 164 12.65 -4.88 1.57
C THR A 164 12.75 -4.41 3.02
N VAL A 165 12.47 -5.30 3.97
CA VAL A 165 12.64 -5.03 5.41
C VAL A 165 14.08 -4.59 5.74
N GLU A 166 15.07 -5.17 5.06
CA GLU A 166 16.48 -4.82 5.23
C GLU A 166 16.81 -3.43 4.69
N GLU A 167 16.32 -3.09 3.49
CA GLU A 167 16.50 -1.77 2.89
C GLU A 167 15.87 -0.67 3.76
N ILE A 168 14.70 -0.94 4.36
CA ILE A 168 14.01 -0.02 5.28
C ILE A 168 14.82 0.13 6.57
N GLY A 169 15.27 -0.96 7.18
CA GLY A 169 16.11 -0.91 8.39
C GLY A 169 17.39 -0.09 8.17
N ASN A 170 18.06 -0.29 7.03
CA ASN A 170 19.25 0.47 6.66
C ASN A 170 18.93 1.97 6.44
N HIS A 171 17.80 2.29 5.83
CA HIS A 171 17.34 3.66 5.68
C HIS A 171 17.07 4.33 7.04
N LEU A 172 16.38 3.65 7.96
CA LEU A 172 16.10 4.20 9.30
C LEU A 172 17.38 4.39 10.11
N LEU A 173 18.31 3.44 10.06
CA LEU A 173 19.64 3.58 10.66
C LEU A 173 20.37 4.82 10.14
N SER A 174 20.27 5.12 8.84
CA SER A 174 20.87 6.32 8.25
C SER A 174 20.32 7.63 8.80
N LEU A 175 19.10 7.62 9.35
CA LEU A 175 18.48 8.76 10.01
C LEU A 175 18.69 8.77 11.54
N ASN A 176 19.62 7.94 12.06
CA ASN A 176 19.80 7.68 13.49
C ASN A 176 18.56 7.08 14.19
N LYS A 177 17.67 6.42 13.44
CA LYS A 177 16.44 5.81 13.95
C LYS A 177 16.60 4.30 13.98
N LYS A 178 17.31 3.79 14.99
CA LYS A 178 17.50 2.35 15.15
C LYS A 178 16.17 1.67 15.51
N GLN A 179 15.86 0.61 14.79
CA GLN A 179 14.66 -0.18 15.03
C GLN A 179 14.99 -1.67 15.05
N ASP A 180 14.36 -2.40 15.98
CA ASP A 180 14.44 -3.85 16.00
C ASP A 180 13.77 -4.46 14.77
N LYS A 181 14.35 -5.54 14.23
CA LYS A 181 13.86 -6.17 13.00
C LYS A 181 12.48 -6.78 13.17
N GLY A 182 12.19 -7.38 14.34
CA GLY A 182 10.87 -7.91 14.66
C GLY A 182 9.82 -6.81 14.71
N ALA A 183 10.10 -5.75 15.47
CA ALA A 183 9.23 -4.58 15.56
C ALA A 183 8.98 -3.92 14.19
N LEU A 184 10.01 -3.82 13.33
CA LEU A 184 9.85 -3.31 11.97
C LEU A 184 8.94 -4.19 11.12
N GLN A 185 9.08 -5.50 11.24
CA GLN A 185 8.25 -6.44 10.51
C GLN A 185 6.79 -6.36 10.97
N ASP A 186 6.54 -6.19 12.27
CA ASP A 186 5.19 -6.01 12.83
C ASP A 186 4.52 -4.73 12.30
N ILE A 187 5.23 -3.60 12.27
CA ILE A 187 4.72 -2.35 11.66
C ILE A 187 4.37 -2.57 10.19
N ILE A 188 5.26 -3.22 9.42
CA ILE A 188 5.00 -3.49 8.00
C ILE A 188 3.78 -4.39 7.83
N GLN A 189 3.61 -5.43 8.64
CA GLN A 189 2.43 -6.29 8.57
C GLN A 189 1.13 -5.55 8.93
N GLN A 190 1.15 -4.68 9.93
CA GLN A 190 0.00 -3.84 10.26
C GLN A 190 -0.34 -2.88 9.11
N LEU A 191 0.67 -2.23 8.50
CA LEU A 191 0.49 -1.37 7.33
C LEU A 191 -0.09 -2.13 6.12
N VAL A 192 0.23 -3.42 5.96
CA VAL A 192 -0.38 -4.29 4.96
C VAL A 192 -1.84 -4.60 5.31
N SER A 193 -2.15 -4.92 6.57
CA SER A 193 -3.51 -5.27 7.01
C SER A 193 -4.48 -4.10 6.89
N ILE A 194 -4.03 -2.87 7.16
CA ILE A 194 -4.83 -1.64 6.98
C ILE A 194 -4.77 -1.07 5.55
N ARG A 195 -4.22 -1.85 4.61
CA ARG A 195 -4.19 -1.54 3.17
C ARG A 195 -3.41 -0.28 2.78
N ILE A 196 -2.40 0.13 3.55
CA ILE A 196 -1.45 1.17 3.13
C ILE A 196 -0.35 0.58 2.24
N LEU A 197 0.13 -0.61 2.61
CA LEU A 197 1.10 -1.37 1.83
C LEU A 197 0.45 -2.54 1.06
N ARG A 198 1.07 -2.91 -0.06
CA ARG A 198 0.86 -4.19 -0.73
C ARG A 198 1.65 -5.27 0.01
N GLU A 199 1.15 -6.51 -0.05
CA GLU A 199 1.95 -7.66 0.37
C GLU A 199 3.26 -7.74 -0.42
N LYS A 200 4.27 -8.36 0.20
CA LYS A 200 5.56 -8.56 -0.46
C LYS A 200 5.43 -9.36 -1.76
N ASP A 201 6.23 -9.01 -2.74
CA ASP A 201 6.42 -9.82 -3.93
C ASP A 201 7.31 -11.05 -3.65
N GLU A 202 7.61 -11.82 -4.70
CA GLU A 202 8.48 -13.00 -4.64
C GLU A 202 9.89 -12.68 -4.14
N ASN A 203 10.35 -11.43 -4.32
CA ASN A 203 11.65 -10.94 -3.90
C ASN A 203 11.61 -10.32 -2.49
N GLY A 204 10.49 -10.43 -1.78
CA GLY A 204 10.34 -9.88 -0.44
C GLY A 204 10.18 -8.36 -0.38
N ARG A 205 9.80 -7.72 -1.49
CA ARG A 205 9.65 -6.26 -1.60
C ARG A 205 8.22 -5.83 -1.36
N TYR A 206 8.04 -4.89 -0.44
CA TYR A 206 6.77 -4.22 -0.16
C TYR A 206 6.70 -2.90 -0.96
N GLU A 207 5.49 -2.42 -1.23
CA GLU A 207 5.24 -1.15 -1.92
C GLU A 207 4.00 -0.48 -1.33
N LEU A 208 3.91 0.86 -1.42
CA LEU A 208 2.65 1.56 -1.20
C LEU A 208 1.57 1.05 -2.17
N ARG A 209 0.34 0.94 -1.69
CA ARG A 209 -0.78 0.54 -2.55
C ARG A 209 -0.97 1.49 -3.73
N HIS A 210 -0.64 2.77 -3.55
CA HIS A 210 -0.81 3.79 -4.57
C HIS A 210 0.14 4.98 -4.46
N ASP A 211 0.38 5.65 -5.59
CA ASP A 211 1.15 6.87 -5.70
C ASP A 211 0.57 8.08 -4.96
N ALA A 212 -0.75 8.21 -4.75
CA ALA A 212 -1.28 9.37 -4.02
C ALA A 212 -0.82 9.37 -2.54
N LEU A 213 -0.67 8.17 -1.96
CA LEU A 213 -0.04 8.02 -0.64
C LEU A 213 1.43 8.47 -0.68
N ALA A 214 2.16 8.15 -1.75
CA ALA A 214 3.55 8.56 -1.90
C ALA A 214 3.68 10.09 -1.94
N VAL A 215 2.79 10.79 -2.66
CA VAL A 215 2.75 12.26 -2.69
C VAL A 215 2.55 12.83 -1.27
N ARG A 216 1.60 12.27 -0.51
CA ARG A 216 1.32 12.72 0.86
C ARG A 216 2.44 12.46 1.85
N ILE A 217 3.09 11.31 1.74
CA ILE A 217 4.27 11.01 2.54
C ILE A 217 5.43 11.92 2.15
N TYR A 218 5.61 12.19 0.85
CA TYR A 218 6.66 13.06 0.33
C TYR A 218 6.57 14.51 0.87
N GLU A 219 5.35 15.03 1.02
CA GLU A 219 5.08 16.33 1.66
C GLU A 219 5.60 16.39 3.11
N LYS A 220 5.68 15.25 3.79
CA LYS A 220 6.19 15.12 5.17
C LYS A 220 7.69 14.85 5.26
N ILE A 221 8.40 14.72 4.13
CA ILE A 221 9.86 14.58 4.09
C ILE A 221 10.47 15.98 4.15
N SER A 222 11.23 16.26 5.22
CA SER A 222 11.94 17.52 5.41
C SER A 222 13.02 17.74 4.35
N LEU A 223 13.41 19.00 4.14
CA LEU A 223 14.47 19.35 3.18
C LEU A 223 15.77 18.59 3.49
N VAL A 224 16.15 18.50 4.76
CA VAL A 224 17.35 17.79 5.22
C VAL A 224 17.26 16.29 4.92
N GLU A 225 16.11 15.66 5.14
CA GLU A 225 15.92 14.24 4.78
C GLU A 225 16.03 14.03 3.26
N ARG A 226 15.52 14.95 2.44
CA ARG A 226 15.65 14.88 0.98
C ARG A 226 17.11 14.97 0.54
N GLU A 227 17.85 15.93 1.07
CA GLU A 227 19.29 16.08 0.81
C GLU A 227 20.07 14.83 1.21
N LEU A 228 19.78 14.25 2.39
CA LEU A 228 20.44 13.02 2.83
C LEU A 228 20.15 11.82 1.90
N ILE A 229 18.91 11.69 1.43
CA ILE A 229 18.54 10.66 0.46
C ILE A 229 19.28 10.89 -0.88
N GLU A 230 19.37 12.14 -1.34
CA GLU A 230 20.04 12.51 -2.59
C GLU A 230 21.54 12.19 -2.54
N VAL A 231 22.22 12.64 -1.48
CA VAL A 231 23.65 12.41 -1.28
C VAL A 231 23.93 10.91 -1.20
N ARG A 232 23.08 10.13 -0.51
CA ARG A 232 23.22 8.68 -0.45
C ARG A 232 23.07 8.03 -1.82
N GLN A 233 22.01 8.39 -2.57
CA GLN A 233 21.78 7.85 -3.90
C GLN A 233 22.94 8.20 -4.84
N TYR A 234 23.51 9.39 -4.69
CA TYR A 234 24.70 9.82 -5.40
C TYR A 234 25.91 8.94 -5.08
N ILE A 235 26.18 8.65 -3.80
CA ILE A 235 27.27 7.76 -3.37
C ILE A 235 27.07 6.34 -3.90
N GLU A 236 25.88 5.78 -3.78
CA GLU A 236 25.56 4.43 -4.29
C GLU A 236 25.78 4.34 -5.80
N THR A 237 25.32 5.35 -6.56
CA THR A 237 25.52 5.44 -8.01
C THR A 237 27.00 5.61 -8.38
N ALA A 238 27.73 6.44 -7.64
CA ALA A 238 29.16 6.65 -7.84
C ALA A 238 29.97 5.37 -7.59
N TYR A 239 29.64 4.63 -6.53
CA TYR A 239 30.26 3.35 -6.23
C TYR A 239 29.98 2.30 -7.31
N GLU A 240 28.73 2.20 -7.80
CA GLU A 240 28.42 1.33 -8.93
C GLU A 240 29.19 1.69 -10.19
N ASN A 241 29.34 2.99 -10.47
CA ASN A 241 30.12 3.47 -11.61
C ASN A 241 31.62 3.17 -11.45
N TYR A 242 32.14 3.26 -10.23
CA TYR A 242 33.49 2.84 -9.91
C TYR A 242 33.68 1.34 -10.19
N LEU A 243 32.78 0.48 -9.71
CA LEU A 243 32.86 -0.96 -9.96
C LEU A 243 32.77 -1.31 -11.47
N LYS A 244 31.90 -0.62 -12.21
CA LYS A 244 31.66 -0.91 -13.64
C LYS A 244 32.73 -0.31 -14.57
N ARG A 245 33.27 0.86 -14.23
CA ARG A 245 34.06 1.70 -15.16
C ARG A 245 35.34 2.29 -14.54
N GLY A 246 35.64 2.00 -13.27
CA GLY A 246 36.79 2.58 -12.55
C GLY A 246 36.72 4.09 -12.36
N SER A 247 35.54 4.70 -12.54
CA SER A 247 35.37 6.15 -12.44
C SER A 247 35.37 6.60 -10.99
N LEU A 248 36.26 7.53 -10.64
CA LEU A 248 36.38 8.09 -9.30
C LEU A 248 35.57 9.39 -9.15
N LEU A 249 35.17 9.70 -7.92
CA LEU A 249 34.58 10.99 -7.56
C LEU A 249 35.56 12.14 -7.78
N LYS A 250 35.07 13.30 -8.23
CA LYS A 250 35.88 14.50 -8.35
C LYS A 250 35.99 15.20 -6.99
N LYS A 251 36.90 16.16 -6.90
CA LYS A 251 37.13 16.93 -5.67
C LYS A 251 35.88 17.70 -5.23
N GLU A 252 35.12 18.21 -6.20
CA GLU A 252 33.85 18.92 -5.94
C GLU A 252 32.81 18.00 -5.33
N ASP A 253 32.71 16.76 -5.81
CA ASP A 253 31.77 15.74 -5.32
C ASP A 253 32.09 15.34 -3.87
N ILE A 254 33.38 15.13 -3.57
CA ILE A 254 33.84 14.82 -2.21
C ILE A 254 33.54 15.99 -1.26
N SER A 255 33.75 17.23 -1.72
CA SER A 255 33.44 18.42 -0.92
C SER A 255 31.95 18.50 -0.62
N TYR A 256 31.08 18.19 -1.58
CA TYR A 256 29.63 18.16 -1.37
C TYR A 256 29.22 17.06 -0.37
N ILE A 257 29.70 15.82 -0.55
CA ILE A 257 29.39 14.69 0.34
C ILE A 257 29.87 14.95 1.77
N SER A 258 31.05 15.57 1.93
CA SER A 258 31.68 15.78 3.24
C SER A 258 30.81 16.57 4.23
N ILE A 259 29.95 17.46 3.72
CA ILE A 259 29.00 18.25 4.53
C ILE A 259 28.02 17.33 5.27
N TYR A 260 27.65 16.20 4.66
CA TYR A 260 26.64 15.28 5.15
C TYR A 260 27.23 14.01 5.78
N LEU A 261 28.55 13.79 5.68
CA LEU A 261 29.22 12.54 6.11
C LEU A 261 28.87 12.12 7.53
N HIS A 262 28.81 13.07 8.47
CA HIS A 262 28.47 12.82 9.88
C HIS A 262 27.02 12.37 10.12
N LYS A 263 26.15 12.53 9.11
CA LYS A 263 24.74 12.11 9.12
C LYS A 263 24.49 10.89 8.22
N LEU A 264 25.49 10.41 7.49
CA LEU A 264 25.34 9.29 6.56
C LEU A 264 25.83 8.00 7.22
N TYR A 265 25.01 6.95 7.14
CA TYR A 265 25.42 5.59 7.44
C TYR A 265 25.59 4.84 6.13
N LEU A 266 26.85 4.64 5.74
CA LEU A 266 27.24 3.96 4.52
C LEU A 266 27.63 2.51 4.82
N LYS A 267 27.45 1.62 3.84
CA LYS A 267 28.04 0.28 3.91
C LYS A 267 29.57 0.43 3.96
N LYS A 268 30.25 -0.51 4.61
CA LYS A 268 31.72 -0.50 4.75
C LYS A 268 32.49 -0.46 3.42
N GLU A 269 31.81 -0.84 2.34
CA GLU A 269 32.32 -0.92 0.97
C GLU A 269 32.31 0.43 0.24
N TYR A 270 31.49 1.39 0.71
CA TYR A 270 31.33 2.73 0.12
C TYR A 270 32.35 3.73 0.68
#